data_AF-A0A845ZPT1-F1
#
_entry.id   AF-A0A845ZPT1-F1
#
_cell.length_a   1.000
_cell.length_b   1.000
_cell.length_c   1.000
_cell.angle_alpha   90.00
_cell.angle_beta   90.00
_cell.angle_gamma   90.00
#
_symmetry.space_group_name_H-M   'P 1'
#
loop_
_entity.id
_entity.type
_entity.pdbx_description
1 polymer ?
#
loop_
_entity_poly.entity_id
_entity_poly.type
_entity_poly.pdbx_seq_one_letter_code
_entity_poly.pdbx_strand_id
1 'polypeptide(L)'
;MATGIVYPLTLGRSHYQQPLLAQSWQEAQLTQVISGHRSDVNSLAISPDSKTLISSSKDKTIKFWNLRDGRLQRTIKGFTRTPSALVISADGKRLAAATERQINIWNLETGAPPRTLKGHTGIVRSIAISPDGKILVSGSPDKTVMVWDVLTGQSLGTITEHSDWVTAVAISPDGKHLVSASGGSDRSIKIWDLSSLELRQTISKQPRFMILPLVKIATS
;
A
#
# COMPACT_ATOMS: atom_id res chain seq x y z
N MET A 1 -66.71 -5.47 27.90
CA MET A 1 -66.24 -6.10 29.15
C MET A 1 -64.85 -5.56 29.44
N ALA A 2 -64.65 -5.19 30.71
CA ALA A 2 -63.53 -4.54 31.39
C ALA A 2 -62.22 -4.25 30.63
N THR A 3 -61.90 -2.96 30.63
CA THR A 3 -60.58 -2.31 30.56
C THR A 3 -59.60 -2.82 31.60
N GLY A 4 -58.31 -2.94 31.24
CA GLY A 4 -57.22 -3.15 32.18
C GLY A 4 -55.99 -2.32 31.78
N ILE A 5 -55.89 -1.12 32.34
CA ILE A 5 -54.70 -0.26 32.31
C ILE A 5 -53.78 -0.72 33.43
N VAL A 6 -52.48 -0.88 33.16
CA VAL A 6 -51.45 -0.94 34.20
C VAL A 6 -50.30 -0.03 33.80
N TYR A 7 -50.05 0.99 34.62
CA TYR A 7 -48.91 1.91 34.55
C TYR A 7 -47.64 1.27 35.16
N PRO A 8 -46.44 1.77 34.83
CA PRO A 8 -45.18 1.04 34.93
C PRO A 8 -44.53 1.14 36.33
N LEU A 9 -43.81 0.08 36.72
CA LEU A 9 -42.83 0.16 37.81
C LEU A 9 -41.51 0.70 37.26
N THR A 10 -41.22 1.94 37.63
CA THR A 10 -39.92 2.59 37.43
C THR A 10 -39.04 2.22 38.62
N LEU A 11 -37.93 1.53 38.41
CA LEU A 11 -36.77 1.53 39.33
C LEU A 11 -35.52 1.07 38.56
N GLY A 12 -34.53 1.96 38.47
CA GLY A 12 -33.19 1.65 37.97
C GLY A 12 -32.74 2.55 36.82
N ARG A 13 -32.25 3.76 37.15
CA ARG A 13 -31.41 4.56 36.25
C ARG A 13 -30.21 3.71 35.82
N SER A 14 -30.11 3.41 34.53
CA SER A 14 -28.82 3.42 33.85
C SER A 14 -28.99 4.26 32.59
N HIS A 15 -28.29 5.39 32.56
CA HIS A 15 -28.12 6.18 31.35
C HIS A 15 -27.18 5.41 30.43
N TYR A 16 -27.71 4.52 29.60
CA TYR A 16 -27.07 4.21 28.34
C TYR A 16 -27.96 4.76 27.24
N GLN A 17 -27.37 5.71 26.53
CA GLN A 17 -27.97 6.43 25.43
C GLN A 17 -28.44 5.45 24.35
N GLN A 18 -29.47 5.92 23.64
CA GLN A 18 -30.09 5.31 22.47
C GLN A 18 -29.05 4.68 21.52
N PRO A 19 -29.35 3.53 20.89
CA PRO A 19 -28.47 2.99 19.87
C PRO A 19 -28.38 4.00 18.73
N LEU A 20 -27.18 4.56 18.55
CA LEU A 20 -26.80 5.38 17.40
C LEU A 20 -27.16 4.57 16.14
N LEU A 21 -28.07 5.11 15.34
CA LEU A 21 -28.49 4.68 14.01
C LEU A 21 -27.66 3.52 13.45
N ALA A 22 -28.20 2.30 13.53
CA ALA A 22 -27.66 1.15 12.81
C ALA A 22 -27.78 1.47 11.31
N GLN A 23 -26.72 2.04 10.73
CA GLN A 23 -26.55 2.08 9.29
C GLN A 23 -26.54 0.63 8.82
N SER A 24 -27.65 0.21 8.22
CA SER A 24 -27.73 -1.08 7.55
C SER A 24 -26.73 -1.06 6.40
N TRP A 25 -25.62 -1.78 6.53
CA TRP A 25 -24.73 -2.03 5.41
C TRP A 25 -25.50 -2.81 4.36
N GLN A 26 -25.59 -2.29 3.14
CA GLN A 26 -26.09 -3.09 2.02
C GLN A 26 -25.08 -4.21 1.75
N GLU A 27 -25.59 -5.42 1.53
CA GLU A 27 -24.75 -6.56 1.13
C GLU A 27 -24.08 -6.25 -0.21
N ALA A 28 -22.78 -6.51 -0.30
CA ALA A 28 -22.02 -6.34 -1.53
C ALA A 28 -22.60 -7.27 -2.61
N GLN A 29 -23.02 -6.69 -3.73
CA GLN A 29 -23.53 -7.43 -4.88
C GLN A 29 -22.44 -7.54 -5.94
N LEU A 30 -22.23 -8.75 -6.48
CA LEU A 30 -21.35 -8.96 -7.62
C LEU A 30 -21.97 -8.34 -8.87
N THR A 31 -21.35 -7.30 -9.41
CA THR A 31 -21.84 -6.59 -10.59
C THR A 31 -21.21 -7.08 -11.90
N GLN A 32 -19.96 -7.56 -11.84
CA GLN A 32 -19.21 -7.91 -13.05
C GLN A 32 -18.11 -8.93 -12.76
N VAL A 33 -17.91 -9.87 -13.70
CA VAL A 33 -16.77 -10.78 -13.73
C VAL A 33 -15.98 -10.51 -15.01
N ILE A 34 -14.70 -10.17 -14.87
CA ILE A 34 -13.78 -9.95 -15.99
C ILE A 34 -12.83 -11.14 -16.08
N SER A 35 -12.88 -11.88 -17.18
CA SER A 35 -12.02 -13.04 -17.43
C SER A 35 -11.04 -12.76 -18.57
N GLY A 36 -9.81 -13.27 -18.45
CA GLY A 36 -8.83 -13.22 -19.54
C GLY A 36 -7.36 -13.31 -19.13
N HIS A 37 -7.05 -13.29 -17.84
CA HIS A 37 -5.77 -13.80 -17.35
C HIS A 37 -5.76 -15.33 -17.37
N ARG A 38 -4.57 -15.92 -17.58
CA ARG A 38 -4.39 -17.38 -17.68
C ARG A 38 -3.82 -18.02 -16.40
N SER A 39 -3.65 -17.23 -15.36
CA SER A 39 -3.16 -17.63 -14.05
C SER A 39 -3.55 -16.56 -13.03
N ASP A 40 -3.20 -16.77 -11.76
CA ASP A 40 -3.57 -15.91 -10.63
C ASP A 40 -3.29 -14.43 -10.91
N VAL A 41 -4.24 -13.58 -10.55
CA VAL A 41 -4.08 -12.13 -10.53
C VAL A 41 -3.43 -11.77 -9.19
N ASN A 42 -2.30 -11.07 -9.23
CA ASN A 42 -1.52 -10.78 -8.02
C ASN A 42 -1.77 -9.37 -7.48
N SER A 43 -1.98 -8.40 -8.37
CA SER A 43 -2.15 -6.99 -7.99
C SER A 43 -3.11 -6.30 -8.94
N LEU A 44 -3.81 -5.30 -8.42
CA LEU A 44 -4.74 -4.45 -9.14
C LEU A 44 -4.39 -2.98 -8.90
N ALA A 45 -4.70 -2.13 -9.88
CA ALA A 45 -4.72 -0.67 -9.74
C ALA A 45 -5.87 -0.11 -10.58
N ILE A 46 -6.48 0.99 -10.13
CA ILE A 46 -7.51 1.71 -10.88
C ILE A 46 -6.92 3.05 -11.32
N SER A 47 -7.14 3.43 -12.57
CA SER A 47 -6.71 4.73 -13.07
C SER A 47 -7.39 5.88 -12.32
N PRO A 48 -6.73 7.04 -12.15
CA PRO A 48 -7.32 8.17 -11.42
C PRO A 48 -8.65 8.68 -11.99
N ASP A 49 -8.86 8.54 -13.30
CA ASP A 49 -10.12 8.87 -13.97
C ASP A 49 -11.24 7.83 -13.76
N SER A 50 -10.96 6.75 -13.01
CA SER A 50 -11.86 5.63 -12.70
C SER A 50 -12.40 4.88 -13.93
N LYS A 51 -11.72 4.96 -15.07
CA LYS A 51 -12.14 4.30 -16.32
C LYS A 51 -11.41 3.00 -16.61
N THR A 52 -10.24 2.79 -16.03
CA THR A 52 -9.34 1.69 -16.40
C THR A 52 -8.93 0.89 -15.18
N LEU A 53 -9.18 -0.42 -15.22
CA LEU A 53 -8.58 -1.39 -14.31
C LEU A 53 -7.26 -1.87 -14.90
N ILE A 54 -6.23 -1.95 -14.07
CA ILE A 54 -4.92 -2.50 -14.44
C ILE A 54 -4.67 -3.70 -13.53
N SER A 55 -4.37 -4.86 -14.11
CA SER A 55 -4.12 -6.09 -13.37
C SER A 55 -2.80 -6.73 -13.77
N SER A 56 -2.04 -7.22 -12.79
CA SER A 56 -0.86 -8.07 -13.01
C SER A 56 -1.19 -9.52 -12.69
N SER A 57 -0.57 -10.45 -13.42
CA SER A 57 -0.82 -11.88 -13.21
C SER A 57 0.45 -12.72 -13.30
N LYS A 58 0.38 -13.89 -12.67
CA LYS A 58 1.34 -15.01 -12.83
C LYS A 58 1.50 -15.45 -14.28
N ASP A 59 0.56 -15.13 -15.17
CA ASP A 59 0.69 -15.35 -16.61
C ASP A 59 1.72 -14.45 -17.31
N LYS A 60 2.47 -13.65 -16.54
CA LYS A 60 3.54 -12.74 -16.98
C LYS A 60 3.02 -11.63 -17.87
N THR A 61 1.80 -11.17 -17.62
CA THR A 61 1.22 -10.01 -18.30
C THR A 61 0.70 -8.98 -17.32
N ILE A 62 0.65 -7.73 -17.80
CA ILE A 62 -0.17 -6.68 -17.22
C ILE A 62 -1.26 -6.35 -18.22
N LYS A 63 -2.52 -6.35 -17.78
CA LYS A 63 -3.69 -6.09 -18.63
C LYS A 63 -4.41 -4.83 -18.17
N PHE A 64 -4.91 -4.07 -19.13
CA PHE A 64 -5.72 -2.88 -18.95
C PHE A 64 -7.12 -3.20 -19.43
N TRP A 65 -8.11 -2.97 -18.59
CA TRP A 65 -9.51 -3.26 -18.86
C TRP A 65 -10.31 -1.99 -18.71
N ASN A 66 -11.28 -1.80 -19.58
CA ASN A 66 -12.29 -0.78 -19.37
C ASN A 66 -13.15 -1.20 -18.16
N LEU A 67 -13.20 -0.36 -17.14
CA LEU A 67 -13.87 -0.65 -15.88
C LEU A 67 -15.41 -0.73 -16.03
N ARG A 68 -15.98 -0.12 -17.07
CA ARG A 68 -17.42 -0.07 -17.31
C ARG A 68 -17.94 -1.32 -18.01
N ASP A 69 -17.24 -1.81 -19.03
CA ASP A 69 -17.71 -2.92 -19.87
C ASP A 69 -16.84 -4.19 -19.77
N GLY A 70 -15.71 -4.12 -19.06
CA GLY A 70 -14.79 -5.23 -18.84
C GLY A 70 -13.94 -5.61 -20.04
N ARG A 71 -13.99 -4.82 -21.12
CA ARG A 71 -13.23 -5.13 -22.33
C ARG A 71 -11.74 -4.90 -22.10
N LEU A 72 -10.92 -5.84 -22.56
CA LEU A 72 -9.48 -5.71 -22.59
C LEU A 72 -9.07 -4.61 -23.58
N GLN A 73 -8.40 -3.57 -23.11
CA GLN A 73 -7.93 -2.44 -23.91
C GLN A 73 -6.47 -2.60 -24.34
N ARG A 74 -5.59 -3.05 -23.43
CA ARG A 74 -4.15 -3.19 -23.69
C ARG A 74 -3.58 -4.36 -22.89
N THR A 75 -2.53 -4.99 -23.41
CA THR A 75 -1.71 -5.96 -22.67
C THR A 75 -0.23 -5.62 -22.83
N ILE A 76 0.48 -5.51 -21.70
CA ILE A 76 1.94 -5.47 -21.66
C ILE A 76 2.45 -6.90 -21.46
N LYS A 77 3.34 -7.35 -22.34
CA LYS A 77 3.95 -8.69 -22.36
C LYS A 77 5.48 -8.58 -22.34
N GLY A 78 6.16 -9.72 -22.37
CA GLY A 78 7.62 -9.78 -22.42
C GLY A 78 8.29 -9.81 -21.04
N PHE A 79 7.50 -9.94 -19.97
CA PHE A 79 8.05 -10.18 -18.64
C PHE A 79 8.64 -11.59 -18.57
N THR A 80 9.91 -11.69 -18.21
CA THR A 80 10.56 -12.98 -17.95
C THR A 80 10.03 -13.61 -16.66
N ARG A 81 9.61 -12.76 -15.72
CA ARG A 81 9.17 -13.09 -14.36
C ARG A 81 7.82 -12.45 -14.02
N THR A 82 7.15 -12.98 -13.00
CA THR A 82 5.82 -12.53 -12.61
C THR A 82 5.84 -11.13 -11.99
N PRO A 83 4.98 -10.20 -12.48
CA PRO A 83 4.75 -8.94 -11.78
C PRO A 83 3.96 -9.17 -10.48
N SER A 84 4.55 -8.77 -9.36
CA SER A 84 4.07 -9.01 -7.99
C SER A 84 3.21 -7.88 -7.45
N ALA A 85 3.53 -6.61 -7.78
CA ALA A 85 2.82 -5.43 -7.32
C ALA A 85 2.72 -4.38 -8.43
N LEU A 86 1.63 -3.60 -8.42
CA LEU A 86 1.34 -2.52 -9.37
C LEU A 86 0.97 -1.23 -8.65
N VAL A 87 1.36 -0.09 -9.21
CA VAL A 87 0.88 1.23 -8.81
C VAL A 87 0.81 2.18 -10.01
N ILE A 88 -0.22 3.01 -10.07
CA ILE A 88 -0.37 4.08 -11.07
C ILE A 88 -0.24 5.44 -10.37
N SER A 89 0.43 6.41 -11.01
CA SER A 89 0.54 7.78 -10.50
C SER A 89 -0.81 8.47 -10.46
N ALA A 90 -0.96 9.47 -9.57
CA ALA A 90 -2.19 10.23 -9.40
C ALA A 90 -2.61 11.02 -10.66
N ASP A 91 -1.66 11.36 -11.54
CA ASP A 91 -1.94 11.96 -12.84
C ASP A 91 -2.31 10.94 -13.93
N GLY A 92 -2.23 9.64 -13.64
CA GLY A 92 -2.50 8.55 -14.56
C GLY A 92 -1.43 8.31 -15.63
N LYS A 93 -0.32 9.05 -15.59
CA LYS A 93 0.69 9.06 -16.66
C LYS A 93 1.77 8.01 -16.48
N ARG A 94 1.96 7.48 -15.28
CA ARG A 94 3.02 6.51 -14.96
C ARG A 94 2.43 5.27 -14.33
N LEU A 95 2.81 4.11 -14.88
CA LEU A 95 2.58 2.82 -14.25
C LEU A 95 3.93 2.31 -13.73
N ALA A 96 3.98 1.85 -12.49
CA ALA A 96 5.11 1.08 -11.99
C ALA A 96 4.67 -0.35 -11.67
N ALA A 97 5.51 -1.31 -12.02
CA ALA A 97 5.30 -2.71 -11.68
C ALA A 97 6.57 -3.31 -11.09
N ALA A 98 6.42 -3.88 -9.89
CA ALA A 98 7.41 -4.74 -9.30
C ALA A 98 7.37 -6.09 -10.02
N THR A 99 8.55 -6.55 -10.44
CA THR A 99 8.77 -7.94 -10.86
C THR A 99 9.56 -8.63 -9.77
N GLU A 100 10.45 -9.59 -10.07
CA GLU A 100 11.33 -10.19 -9.05
C GLU A 100 12.15 -9.14 -8.31
N ARG A 101 13.37 -8.82 -8.76
CA ARG A 101 14.28 -7.93 -8.01
C ARG A 101 14.32 -6.50 -8.53
N GLN A 102 13.36 -6.16 -9.39
CA GLN A 102 13.40 -4.93 -10.19
C GLN A 102 12.00 -4.36 -10.35
N ILE A 103 11.94 -3.04 -10.54
CA ILE A 103 10.71 -2.30 -10.77
C ILE A 103 10.83 -1.65 -12.13
N ASN A 104 9.81 -1.80 -12.96
CA ASN A 104 9.74 -1.14 -14.25
C ASN A 104 8.72 0.00 -14.18
N ILE A 105 9.07 1.16 -14.72
CA ILE A 105 8.21 2.34 -14.80
C ILE A 105 7.94 2.66 -16.26
N TRP A 106 6.68 2.63 -16.66
CA TRP A 106 6.22 3.03 -17.99
C TRP A 106 5.63 4.43 -17.94
N ASN A 107 6.01 5.26 -18.91
CA ASN A 107 5.24 6.44 -19.27
C ASN A 107 4.11 6.00 -20.22
N LEU A 108 2.87 6.13 -19.76
CA LEU A 108 1.69 5.69 -20.49
C LEU A 108 1.30 6.61 -21.65
N GLU A 109 1.79 7.86 -21.65
CA GLU A 109 1.55 8.85 -22.70
C GLU A 109 2.49 8.67 -23.90
N THR A 110 3.78 8.46 -23.64
CA THR A 110 4.80 8.44 -24.70
C THR A 110 5.02 7.05 -25.31
N GLY A 111 4.72 5.98 -24.55
CA GLY A 111 5.02 4.61 -24.98
C GLY A 111 6.52 4.30 -25.09
N ALA A 112 7.38 5.14 -24.53
CA ALA A 112 8.82 4.91 -24.48
C ALA A 112 9.15 3.60 -23.71
N PRO A 113 10.33 3.00 -23.97
CA PRO A 113 10.78 1.83 -23.20
C PRO A 113 10.72 2.10 -21.69
N PRO A 114 10.33 1.10 -20.88
CA PRO A 114 10.24 1.29 -19.45
C PRO A 114 11.60 1.60 -18.86
N ARG A 115 11.60 2.47 -17.84
CA ARG A 115 12.76 2.66 -16.98
C ARG A 115 12.79 1.52 -15.96
N THR A 116 13.95 0.88 -15.80
CA THR A 116 14.13 -0.22 -14.84
C THR A 116 14.93 0.24 -13.63
N LEU A 117 14.35 0.09 -12.44
CA LEU A 117 14.99 0.30 -11.15
C LEU A 117 15.57 -1.04 -10.66
N LYS A 118 16.87 -1.06 -10.37
CA LYS A 118 17.59 -2.24 -9.88
C LYS A 118 18.30 -1.88 -8.57
N GLY A 119 18.31 -2.81 -7.62
CA GLY A 119 19.04 -2.64 -6.36
C GLY A 119 18.65 -3.66 -5.30
N HIS A 120 17.37 -4.06 -5.26
CA HIS A 120 16.91 -5.11 -4.36
C HIS A 120 17.61 -6.45 -4.62
N THR A 121 17.94 -7.17 -3.55
CA THR A 121 18.52 -8.52 -3.61
C THR A 121 17.45 -9.59 -3.42
N GLY A 122 16.29 -9.20 -2.87
CA GLY A 122 15.09 -10.01 -2.72
C GLY A 122 13.99 -9.62 -3.72
N ILE A 123 12.87 -10.36 -3.68
CA ILE A 123 11.70 -10.01 -4.48
C ILE A 123 11.09 -8.69 -3.99
N VAL A 124 10.69 -7.81 -4.90
CA VAL A 124 9.97 -6.60 -4.52
C VAL A 124 8.53 -6.99 -4.25
N ARG A 125 8.09 -6.82 -2.99
CA ARG A 125 6.79 -7.29 -2.52
C ARG A 125 5.72 -6.21 -2.51
N SER A 126 6.12 -4.97 -2.27
CA SER A 126 5.22 -3.83 -2.22
C SER A 126 5.89 -2.61 -2.84
N ILE A 127 5.11 -1.79 -3.53
CA ILE A 127 5.54 -0.50 -4.08
C ILE A 127 4.47 0.55 -3.83
N ALA A 128 4.87 1.81 -3.68
CA ALA A 128 3.97 2.95 -3.66
C ALA A 128 4.62 4.14 -4.39
N ILE A 129 3.81 5.01 -4.98
CA ILE A 129 4.26 6.23 -5.64
C ILE A 129 3.73 7.44 -4.88
N SER A 130 4.53 8.50 -4.78
CA SER A 130 4.12 9.72 -4.12
C SER A 130 2.98 10.40 -4.87
N PRO A 131 2.14 11.20 -4.19
CA PRO A 131 1.04 11.93 -4.82
C PRO A 131 1.49 12.83 -5.97
N ASP A 132 2.68 13.42 -5.87
CA ASP A 132 3.26 14.25 -6.94
C ASP A 132 3.92 13.44 -8.08
N GLY A 133 3.93 12.11 -7.97
CA GLY A 133 4.47 11.19 -8.97
C GLY A 133 5.99 11.14 -9.08
N LYS A 134 6.73 11.82 -8.19
CA LYS A 134 8.19 11.97 -8.29
C LYS A 134 8.99 10.92 -7.54
N ILE A 135 8.42 10.37 -6.46
CA ILE A 135 9.09 9.40 -5.60
C ILE A 135 8.37 8.06 -5.69
N LEU A 136 9.14 7.00 -5.81
CA LEU A 136 8.64 5.64 -5.65
C LEU A 136 9.34 5.02 -4.44
N VAL A 137 8.60 4.27 -3.63
CA VAL A 137 9.14 3.48 -2.53
C VAL A 137 8.84 2.02 -2.76
N SER A 138 9.76 1.15 -2.35
CA SER A 138 9.63 -0.29 -2.51
C SER A 138 10.09 -1.06 -1.28
N GLY A 139 9.32 -2.07 -0.88
CA GLY A 139 9.63 -2.96 0.24
C GLY A 139 9.89 -4.39 -0.24
N SER A 140 10.87 -5.06 0.38
CA SER A 140 11.34 -6.40 -0.02
C SER A 140 11.64 -7.32 1.18
N PRO A 141 11.54 -8.65 1.01
CA PRO A 141 12.06 -9.64 1.96
C PRO A 141 13.59 -9.60 2.14
N ASP A 142 14.33 -8.81 1.35
CA ASP A 142 15.72 -8.46 1.68
C ASP A 142 15.85 -7.51 2.88
N LYS A 143 14.72 -7.21 3.55
CA LYS A 143 14.61 -6.40 4.78
C LYS A 143 14.80 -4.91 4.53
N THR A 144 14.88 -4.49 3.27
CA THR A 144 15.08 -3.08 2.92
C THR A 144 13.82 -2.42 2.41
N VAL A 145 13.73 -1.12 2.68
CA VAL A 145 12.88 -0.20 1.91
C VAL A 145 13.80 0.66 1.05
N MET A 146 13.58 0.71 -0.26
CA MET A 146 14.32 1.58 -1.16
C MET A 146 13.45 2.73 -1.64
N VAL A 147 14.05 3.90 -1.79
CA VAL A 147 13.40 5.14 -2.24
C VAL A 147 14.05 5.56 -3.56
N TRP A 148 13.24 5.90 -4.55
CA TRP A 148 13.68 6.10 -5.92
C TRP A 148 13.13 7.40 -6.48
N ASP A 149 13.97 8.09 -7.26
CA ASP A 149 13.50 9.15 -8.14
C ASP A 149 12.85 8.54 -9.38
N VAL A 150 11.59 8.86 -9.63
CA VAL A 150 10.77 8.27 -10.70
C VAL A 150 11.19 8.78 -12.09
N LEU A 151 11.79 9.97 -12.17
CA LEU A 151 12.21 10.57 -13.44
C LEU A 151 13.56 10.00 -13.91
N THR A 152 14.53 9.92 -13.01
CA THR A 152 15.91 9.50 -13.29
C THR A 152 16.11 7.99 -13.06
N GLY A 153 15.31 7.39 -12.18
CA GLY A 153 15.46 6.00 -11.72
C GLY A 153 16.61 5.78 -10.75
N GLN A 154 17.19 6.84 -10.23
CA GLN A 154 18.26 6.75 -9.24
C GLN A 154 17.67 6.39 -7.86
N SER A 155 18.43 5.61 -7.10
CA SER A 155 18.15 5.38 -5.69
C SER A 155 18.47 6.65 -4.91
N LEU A 156 17.48 7.18 -4.19
CA LEU A 156 17.60 8.32 -3.29
C LEU A 156 17.98 7.90 -1.87
N GLY A 157 17.72 6.66 -1.50
CA GLY A 157 18.09 6.12 -0.20
C GLY A 157 17.63 4.68 0.02
N THR A 158 18.19 4.05 1.03
CA THR A 158 17.83 2.70 1.47
C THR A 158 17.70 2.67 2.98
N ILE A 159 16.57 2.19 3.47
CA ILE A 159 16.26 2.02 4.89
C ILE A 159 16.44 0.54 5.23
N THR A 160 17.26 0.25 6.24
CA THR A 160 17.65 -1.11 6.65
C THR A 160 17.24 -1.46 8.08
N GLU A 161 16.38 -0.65 8.68
CA GLU A 161 16.00 -0.72 10.10
C GLU A 161 14.99 -1.82 10.43
N HIS A 162 14.40 -2.46 9.42
CA HIS A 162 13.58 -3.65 9.63
C HIS A 162 14.48 -4.87 9.79
N SER A 163 14.25 -5.65 10.85
CA SER A 163 15.07 -6.84 11.15
C SER A 163 14.59 -8.10 10.41
N ASP A 164 13.44 -8.01 9.75
CA ASP A 164 12.79 -9.08 8.99
C ASP A 164 12.12 -8.54 7.72
N TRP A 165 11.41 -9.40 6.98
CA TRP A 165 10.83 -9.09 5.67
C TRP A 165 9.92 -7.87 5.69
N VAL A 166 10.21 -6.90 4.82
CA VAL A 166 9.28 -5.82 4.54
C VAL A 166 8.16 -6.35 3.67
N THR A 167 6.94 -6.23 4.17
CA THR A 167 5.73 -6.80 3.56
C THR A 167 4.87 -5.77 2.87
N ALA A 168 4.87 -4.52 3.35
CA ALA A 168 4.11 -3.43 2.78
C ALA A 168 4.84 -2.10 2.91
N VAL A 169 4.60 -1.21 1.95
CA VAL A 169 5.01 0.20 1.99
C VAL A 169 3.87 1.09 1.50
N ALA A 170 3.76 2.29 2.06
CA ALA A 170 2.79 3.30 1.65
C ALA A 170 3.38 4.70 1.83
N ILE A 171 2.90 5.66 1.03
CA ILE A 171 3.20 7.08 1.18
C ILE A 171 1.92 7.80 1.59
N SER A 172 2.01 8.73 2.54
CA SER A 172 0.86 9.53 2.98
C SER A 172 0.34 10.44 1.84
N PRO A 173 -0.96 10.79 1.84
CA PRO A 173 -1.53 11.67 0.81
C PRO A 173 -0.92 13.07 0.74
N ASP A 174 -0.32 13.56 1.82
CA ASP A 174 0.42 14.84 1.84
C ASP A 174 1.87 14.70 1.33
N GLY A 175 2.32 13.48 1.02
CA GLY A 175 3.66 13.19 0.51
C GLY A 175 4.77 13.33 1.53
N LYS A 176 4.47 13.50 2.83
CA LYS A 176 5.49 13.78 3.87
C LYS A 176 5.98 12.54 4.59
N HIS A 177 5.17 11.48 4.61
CA HIS A 177 5.45 10.29 5.39
C HIS A 177 5.53 9.06 4.50
N LEU A 178 6.55 8.24 4.78
CA LEU A 178 6.63 6.85 4.35
C LEU A 178 6.20 5.98 5.52
N VAL A 179 5.41 4.95 5.25
CA VAL A 179 5.06 3.90 6.21
C VAL A 179 5.55 2.58 5.65
N SER A 180 6.24 1.79 6.48
CA SER A 180 6.66 0.44 6.14
C SER A 180 6.20 -0.54 7.20
N ALA A 181 5.79 -1.74 6.77
CA ALA A 181 5.36 -2.81 7.66
C ALA A 181 6.22 -4.05 7.45
N SER A 182 6.63 -4.68 8.54
CA SER A 182 7.47 -5.86 8.54
C SER A 182 6.78 -7.04 9.22
N GLY A 183 7.01 -8.22 8.67
CA GLY A 183 6.47 -9.48 9.16
C GLY A 183 7.42 -10.23 10.09
N GLY A 184 7.26 -11.56 10.14
CA GLY A 184 8.21 -12.47 10.77
C GLY A 184 8.40 -12.21 12.26
N SER A 185 9.65 -11.99 12.69
CA SER A 185 10.02 -11.66 14.08
C SER A 185 9.99 -10.17 14.39
N ASP A 186 10.08 -9.30 13.38
CA ASP A 186 10.07 -7.85 13.54
C ASP A 186 8.66 -7.34 13.93
N ARG A 187 7.64 -7.77 13.17
CA ARG A 187 6.21 -7.50 13.46
C ARG A 187 5.90 -6.04 13.81
N SER A 188 6.58 -5.12 13.13
CA SER A 188 6.48 -3.68 13.40
C SER A 188 6.02 -2.91 12.18
N ILE A 189 5.34 -1.79 12.45
CA ILE A 189 5.08 -0.73 11.49
C ILE A 189 5.99 0.44 11.87
N LYS A 190 6.69 0.99 10.89
CA LYS A 190 7.58 2.15 11.07
C LYS A 190 7.11 3.30 10.19
N ILE A 191 7.12 4.50 10.76
CA ILE A 191 6.77 5.74 10.09
C ILE A 191 8.05 6.57 9.96
N TRP A 192 8.30 7.06 8.76
CA TRP A 192 9.49 7.82 8.40
C TRP A 192 9.10 9.19 7.88
N ASP A 193 9.99 10.15 8.06
CA ASP A 193 9.98 11.34 7.22
C ASP A 193 10.42 10.96 5.81
N LEU A 194 9.63 11.25 4.78
CA LEU A 194 9.97 10.84 3.42
C LEU A 194 11.20 11.58 2.87
N SER A 195 11.44 12.81 3.34
CA SER A 195 12.52 13.67 2.82
C SER A 195 13.86 13.36 3.47
N SER A 196 13.90 13.19 4.79
CA SER A 196 15.13 12.87 5.52
C SER A 196 15.36 11.38 5.69
N LEU A 197 14.35 10.55 5.46
CA LEU A 197 14.34 9.10 5.76
C LEU A 197 14.58 8.77 7.24
N GLU A 198 14.37 9.73 8.12
CA GLU A 198 14.49 9.55 9.56
C GLU A 198 13.28 8.82 10.14
N LEU A 199 13.53 7.87 11.04
CA LEU A 199 12.50 7.16 11.77
C LEU A 199 11.76 8.11 12.73
N ARG A 200 10.47 8.33 12.48
CA ARG A 200 9.59 9.14 13.34
C ARG A 200 8.95 8.30 14.43
N GLN A 201 8.45 7.12 14.09
CA GLN A 201 7.70 6.28 15.02
C GLN A 201 7.84 4.79 14.69
N THR A 202 7.85 3.96 15.73
CA THR A 202 7.70 2.50 15.61
C THR A 202 6.46 2.07 16.38
N ILE A 203 5.60 1.31 15.72
CA ILE A 203 4.39 0.72 16.28
C ILE A 203 4.63 -0.79 16.30
N SER A 204 4.71 -1.37 17.51
CA SER A 204 4.86 -2.80 17.69
C SER A 204 4.23 -3.22 19.03
N LYS A 205 3.94 -4.51 19.20
CA LYS A 205 3.40 -5.02 20.48
C LYS A 205 4.38 -4.90 21.66
N GLN A 206 5.67 -4.65 21.43
CA GLN A 206 6.63 -4.43 22.51
C GLN A 206 6.90 -2.92 22.69
N PRO A 207 6.73 -2.37 23.90
CA PRO A 207 7.19 -1.02 24.20
C PRO A 207 8.72 -0.99 24.12
N ARG A 208 9.28 0.07 23.52
CA ARG A 208 10.71 0.35 23.62
C ARG A 208 11.05 0.61 25.09
N PHE A 209 11.91 -0.20 25.67
CA PHE A 209 12.76 0.25 26.77
C PHE A 209 13.73 1.27 26.18
N MET A 210 13.41 2.56 26.34
CA MET A 210 14.32 3.64 25.98
C MET A 210 15.38 3.71 27.08
N ILE A 211 16.57 3.15 26.86
CA ILE A 211 17.72 3.44 27.71
C ILE A 211 18.15 4.86 27.35
N LEU A 212 17.78 5.84 28.18
CA LEU A 212 18.34 7.19 28.08
C LEU A 212 19.85 7.12 28.40
N PRO A 213 20.71 7.87 27.69
CA PRO A 213 22.12 7.95 28.07
C PRO A 213 22.22 8.49 29.49
N LEU A 214 23.02 7.82 30.32
CA LEU A 214 23.37 8.30 31.66
C LEU A 214 23.99 9.69 31.53
N VAL A 215 23.26 10.73 31.94
CA VAL A 215 23.86 12.02 32.23
C VAL A 215 24.73 11.80 33.47
N LYS A 216 26.04 11.67 33.27
CA LYS A 216 26.99 11.81 34.39
C LYS A 216 26.94 13.27 34.82
N ILE A 217 26.27 13.53 35.94
CA ILE A 217 26.43 14.78 36.67
C ILE A 217 27.83 14.71 37.28
N ALA A 218 28.78 15.47 36.71
CA ALA A 218 30.03 15.72 37.38
C ALA A 218 29.77 16.74 38.50
N THR A 219 29.92 16.31 39.75
CA THR A 219 29.98 17.21 40.90
C THR A 219 31.41 17.75 41.00
N SER A 220 31.55 19.07 40.91
CA SER A 220 32.68 19.82 41.46
C SER A 220 32.13 21.00 42.24
#